data_AF-A0A3N2KF81-F1
#
_entry.id   AF-A0A3N2KF81-F1
#
_cell.length_a   1.000
_cell.length_b   1.000
_cell.length_c   1.000
_cell.angle_alpha   90.00
_cell.angle_beta   90.00
_cell.angle_gamma   90.00
#
_symmetry.space_group_name_H-M   'P 1'
#
loop_
_entity.id
_entity.type
_entity.pdbx_description
1 polymer ?
#
loop_
_entity_poly.entity_id
_entity_poly.type
_entity_poly.pdbx_seq_one_letter_code
_entity_poly.pdbx_strand_id
1 'polypeptide(L)'
;MKKVLLTLAALTAVSIANAQQTYNYFDPADCDADGWLWFDTQEKLEKYCGFENEGKKVILLSAVWENSNGDFEEPTLDGNLKGYNAEGKQGEEGSWTGAISLSPNDGKLSYGGDNPIGGGIMLQLPDIAEYSLALSTENDLICLGLYGSEGIVPINDCSVIQIYTKMGWINTALAKVSQFKWNDIQNVTNKTNSFKLPTAKGKSVTSAMRNNSKYPLLVQGIRLFTYTQTEYPAGGASVGEIGMEDSNAPVEFFNMQGVKVSGDEPGLYIRRQGSKVEKVIIK
;
A
#
# COMPACT_ATOMS: atom_id res chain seq x y z
N MET A 1 43.23 3.61 15.13
CA MET A 1 42.33 4.25 14.15
C MET A 1 42.08 3.27 13.01
N LYS A 2 41.08 2.38 13.15
CA LYS A 2 40.73 1.39 12.13
C LYS A 2 39.61 1.97 11.27
N LYS A 3 39.91 2.23 10.00
CA LYS A 3 38.95 2.68 9.00
C LYS A 3 38.10 1.48 8.60
N VAL A 4 36.79 1.56 8.86
CA VAL A 4 35.81 0.57 8.40
C VAL A 4 35.35 1.02 7.00
N LEU A 5 35.73 0.25 5.98
CA LEU A 5 35.21 0.38 4.63
C LEU A 5 33.87 -0.35 4.58
N LEU A 6 32.77 0.39 4.45
CA LEU A 6 31.48 -0.19 4.06
C LEU A 6 31.64 -0.77 2.65
N THR A 7 31.48 -2.08 2.54
CA THR A 7 31.47 -2.78 1.26
C THR A 7 30.02 -2.78 0.77
N LEU A 8 29.72 -1.92 -0.20
CA LEU A 8 28.46 -1.93 -0.93
C LEU A 8 28.42 -3.20 -1.77
N ALA A 9 27.63 -4.20 -1.37
CA ALA A 9 27.46 -5.43 -2.13
C ALA A 9 26.57 -5.15 -3.35
N ALA A 10 27.19 -4.75 -4.46
CA ALA A 10 26.57 -4.83 -5.78
C ALA A 10 26.69 -6.29 -6.26
N LEU A 11 25.61 -7.07 -6.17
CA LEU A 11 25.53 -8.33 -6.91
C LEU A 11 25.34 -8.01 -8.39
N THR A 12 26.37 -8.25 -9.21
CA THR A 12 26.27 -8.26 -10.67
C THR A 12 26.31 -9.71 -11.17
N ALA A 13 25.26 -10.11 -11.88
CA ALA A 13 25.28 -11.25 -12.79
C ALA A 13 24.92 -10.73 -14.19
N VAL A 14 25.82 -10.93 -15.15
CA VAL A 14 25.67 -10.45 -16.53
C VAL A 14 25.03 -11.53 -17.39
N SER A 15 23.92 -11.18 -18.05
CA SER A 15 23.54 -11.73 -19.35
C SER A 15 22.82 -10.64 -20.16
N ILE A 16 23.27 -10.43 -21.39
CA ILE A 16 22.88 -9.32 -22.27
C ILE A 16 21.46 -9.52 -22.80
N ALA A 17 20.49 -9.02 -22.04
CA ALA A 17 19.34 -8.26 -22.51
C ALA A 17 19.34 -6.99 -21.66
N ASN A 18 18.85 -5.84 -22.15
CA ASN A 18 18.68 -4.67 -21.28
C ASN A 18 17.59 -4.98 -20.23
N ALA A 19 17.91 -5.78 -19.22
CA ALA A 19 17.07 -5.98 -18.05
C ALA A 19 17.04 -4.63 -17.35
N GLN A 20 15.88 -3.98 -17.41
CA GLN A 20 15.70 -2.69 -16.79
C GLN A 20 15.93 -2.84 -15.28
N GLN A 21 16.83 -2.05 -14.73
CA GLN A 21 17.15 -2.08 -13.30
C GLN A 21 15.87 -1.90 -12.47
N THR A 22 15.70 -2.75 -11.46
CA THR A 22 14.60 -2.71 -10.51
C THR A 22 15.12 -2.46 -9.10
N TYR A 23 14.24 -1.94 -8.24
CA TYR A 23 14.49 -1.64 -6.85
C TYR A 23 13.37 -2.23 -6.01
N ASN A 24 13.69 -2.76 -4.82
CA ASN A 24 12.65 -3.09 -3.86
C ASN A 24 11.98 -1.79 -3.41
N TYR A 25 10.65 -1.78 -3.41
CA TYR A 25 9.87 -0.62 -2.95
C TYR A 25 9.99 -0.39 -1.44
N PHE A 26 10.25 -1.47 -0.70
CA PHE A 26 10.54 -1.47 0.72
C PHE A 26 12.05 -1.45 0.95
N ASP A 27 12.45 -1.13 2.19
CA ASP A 27 13.86 -1.14 2.57
C ASP A 27 14.40 -2.56 2.43
N PRO A 28 15.44 -2.81 1.60
CA PRO A 28 16.01 -4.14 1.45
C PRO A 28 16.48 -4.76 2.76
N ALA A 29 16.76 -3.97 3.80
CA ALA A 29 17.11 -4.47 5.13
C ALA A 29 15.95 -5.15 5.87
N ASP A 30 14.69 -4.81 5.53
CA ASP A 30 13.49 -5.39 6.13
C ASP A 30 12.91 -6.55 5.30
N CYS A 31 13.46 -6.76 4.10
CA CYS A 31 13.03 -7.78 3.16
C CYS A 31 13.87 -9.06 3.26
N ASP A 32 13.27 -10.19 2.90
CA ASP A 32 14.03 -11.44 2.71
C ASP A 32 14.84 -11.45 1.41
N ALA A 33 15.58 -12.54 1.17
CA ALA A 33 16.43 -12.70 0.00
C ALA A 33 15.67 -12.70 -1.34
N ASP A 34 14.38 -13.05 -1.32
CA ASP A 34 13.50 -13.03 -2.49
C ASP A 34 12.81 -11.66 -2.66
N GLY A 35 13.03 -10.72 -1.73
CA GLY A 35 12.50 -9.37 -1.74
C GLY A 35 11.12 -9.21 -1.10
N TRP A 36 10.65 -10.21 -0.33
CA TRP A 36 9.41 -10.08 0.43
C TRP A 36 9.61 -9.25 1.69
N LEU A 37 8.78 -8.24 1.85
CA LEU A 37 8.49 -7.67 3.17
C LEU A 37 7.46 -8.57 3.86
N TRP A 38 7.91 -9.37 4.82
CA TRP A 38 7.02 -10.11 5.72
C TRP A 38 6.61 -9.23 6.89
N PHE A 39 5.33 -9.25 7.27
CA PHE A 39 4.79 -8.51 8.41
C PHE A 39 4.98 -9.23 9.74
N ASP A 40 6.08 -9.98 9.86
CA ASP A 40 6.42 -10.89 10.96
C ASP A 40 6.91 -10.20 12.24
N THR A 41 6.83 -8.87 12.29
CA THR A 41 7.14 -8.05 13.46
C THR A 41 6.21 -6.83 13.50
N GLN A 42 5.92 -6.37 14.71
CA GLN A 42 5.12 -5.16 14.92
C GLN A 42 5.82 -3.91 14.35
N GLU A 43 7.14 -3.85 14.46
CA GLU A 43 7.96 -2.73 13.96
C GLU A 43 7.82 -2.56 12.44
N LYS A 44 7.82 -3.66 11.65
CA LYS A 44 7.61 -3.58 10.20
C LYS A 44 6.20 -3.11 9.84
N LEU A 45 5.18 -3.61 10.54
CA LEU A 45 3.80 -3.16 10.35
C LEU A 45 3.67 -1.66 10.61
N GLU A 46 4.16 -1.18 11.75
CA GLU A 46 4.10 0.24 12.12
C GLU A 46 4.97 1.12 11.21
N LYS A 47 6.08 0.59 10.68
CA LYS A 47 6.94 1.31 9.73
C LYS A 47 6.24 1.54 8.39
N TYR A 48 5.54 0.53 7.87
CA TYR A 48 5.06 0.52 6.49
C TYR A 48 3.55 0.71 6.31
N CYS A 49 2.74 0.46 7.33
CA CYS A 49 1.28 0.43 7.22
C CYS A 49 0.62 1.52 8.07
N GLY A 50 -0.47 2.09 7.56
CA GLY A 50 -1.33 3.06 8.27
C GLY A 50 -2.28 3.76 7.30
N PHE A 51 -3.05 4.74 7.76
CA PHE A 51 -4.03 5.42 6.92
C PHE A 51 -3.41 6.50 6.02
N GLU A 52 -4.15 6.98 5.02
CA GLU A 52 -3.65 7.84 3.94
C GLU A 52 -2.89 9.09 4.44
N ASN A 53 -3.30 9.66 5.57
CA ASN A 53 -2.70 10.87 6.14
C ASN A 53 -1.43 10.62 6.98
N GLU A 54 -0.97 9.37 7.10
CA GLU A 54 0.18 8.98 7.93
C GLU A 54 1.48 8.83 7.15
N GLY A 55 1.47 9.08 5.82
CA GLY A 55 2.67 8.98 4.98
C GLY A 55 3.22 7.55 4.86
N LYS A 56 2.36 6.54 5.04
CA LYS A 56 2.73 5.12 5.00
C LYS A 56 2.73 4.60 3.56
N LYS A 57 3.59 3.61 3.31
CA LYS A 57 3.71 2.97 1.98
C LYS A 57 2.53 2.06 1.65
N VAL A 58 1.98 1.39 2.67
CA VAL A 58 0.79 0.53 2.59
C VAL A 58 -0.36 1.26 3.27
N ILE A 59 -1.26 1.81 2.47
CA ILE A 59 -2.39 2.60 2.95
C ILE A 59 -3.52 1.65 3.34
N LEU A 60 -3.99 1.71 4.59
CA LEU A 60 -5.12 0.93 5.08
C LEU A 60 -6.44 1.54 4.60
N LEU A 61 -7.39 0.67 4.28
CA LEU A 61 -8.72 1.06 3.84
C LEU A 61 -9.76 0.44 4.77
N SER A 62 -10.50 1.27 5.50
CA SER A 62 -11.67 0.85 6.28
C SER A 62 -12.71 0.22 5.37
N ALA A 63 -13.46 -0.72 5.91
CA ALA A 63 -14.62 -1.32 5.26
C ALA A 63 -15.64 -0.24 4.86
N VAL A 64 -16.45 -0.54 3.85
CA VAL A 64 -17.49 0.35 3.31
C VAL A 64 -18.87 -0.14 3.76
N TRP A 65 -18.97 -0.44 5.05
CA TRP A 65 -20.19 -0.82 5.74
C TRP A 65 -20.06 -0.46 7.22
N GLU A 66 -21.18 -0.13 7.85
CA GLU A 66 -21.25 0.22 9.26
C GLU A 66 -21.58 -1.03 10.10
N ASN A 67 -20.82 -1.25 11.17
CA ASN A 67 -21.08 -2.29 12.14
C ASN A 67 -22.29 -1.93 13.04
N SER A 68 -22.61 -2.78 14.01
CA SER A 68 -23.74 -2.55 14.92
C SER A 68 -23.63 -1.27 15.78
N ASN A 69 -22.43 -0.70 15.88
CA ASN A 69 -22.16 0.51 16.65
C ASN A 69 -22.22 1.77 15.77
N GLY A 70 -22.39 1.63 14.45
CA GLY A 70 -22.35 2.74 13.50
C GLY A 70 -20.95 3.12 13.04
N ASP A 71 -19.94 2.28 13.33
CA ASP A 71 -18.55 2.51 12.93
C ASP A 71 -18.20 1.71 11.67
N PHE A 72 -17.31 2.24 10.84
CA PHE A 72 -16.71 1.50 9.74
C PHE A 72 -15.57 0.62 10.26
N GLU A 73 -15.62 -0.69 10.01
CA GLU A 73 -14.56 -1.60 10.47
C GLU A 73 -13.21 -1.28 9.83
N GLU A 74 -12.16 -1.23 10.64
CA GLU A 74 -10.81 -0.91 10.20
C GLU A 74 -9.92 -2.16 10.12
N PRO A 75 -8.98 -2.24 9.16
CA PRO A 75 -7.94 -3.26 9.20
C PRO A 75 -7.11 -3.18 10.49
N THR A 76 -6.75 -4.33 11.04
CA THR A 76 -5.87 -4.40 12.22
C THR A 76 -4.47 -4.87 11.86
N LEU A 77 -3.48 -4.41 12.62
CA LEU A 77 -2.07 -4.77 12.47
C LEU A 77 -1.62 -5.59 13.68
N ASP A 78 -1.13 -6.80 13.47
CA ASP A 78 -0.59 -7.63 14.55
C ASP A 78 0.60 -8.45 14.02
N GLY A 79 1.80 -8.11 14.48
CA GLY A 79 3.04 -8.80 14.10
C GLY A 79 3.18 -10.22 14.69
N ASN A 80 2.36 -10.59 15.67
CA ASN A 80 2.38 -11.89 16.31
C ASN A 80 1.25 -12.81 15.85
N LEU A 81 0.26 -12.28 15.10
CA LEU A 81 -0.89 -13.03 14.62
C LEU A 81 -0.44 -14.27 13.85
N LYS A 82 -0.97 -15.43 14.22
CA LYS A 82 -0.72 -16.66 13.48
C LYS A 82 -1.69 -16.77 12.32
N GLY A 83 -1.17 -16.86 11.10
CA GLY A 83 -1.94 -17.08 9.89
C GLY A 83 -2.39 -18.53 9.73
N TYR A 84 -3.03 -18.81 8.59
CA TYR A 84 -3.49 -20.14 8.23
C TYR A 84 -2.49 -20.83 7.31
N ASN A 85 -2.27 -22.13 7.51
CA ASN A 85 -1.48 -22.97 6.60
C ASN A 85 -2.32 -23.46 5.40
N ALA A 86 -1.71 -24.30 4.54
CA ALA A 86 -2.36 -24.80 3.34
C ALA A 86 -3.62 -25.65 3.63
N GLU A 87 -3.68 -26.26 4.80
CA GLU A 87 -4.78 -27.07 5.31
C GLU A 87 -5.88 -26.24 6.00
N GLY A 88 -5.72 -24.92 6.06
CA GLY A 88 -6.67 -24.01 6.70
C GLY A 88 -6.63 -24.05 8.23
N LYS A 89 -5.50 -24.49 8.80
CA LYS A 89 -5.26 -24.52 10.24
C LYS A 89 -4.48 -23.29 10.69
N GLN A 90 -4.93 -22.65 11.75
CA GLN A 90 -4.31 -21.43 12.26
C GLN A 90 -3.16 -21.75 13.21
N GLY A 91 -1.98 -21.17 12.96
CA GLY A 91 -0.80 -21.32 13.81
C GLY A 91 -0.18 -22.71 13.90
N GLU A 92 -0.53 -23.60 12.98
CA GLU A 92 0.12 -24.89 12.83
C GLU A 92 1.37 -24.78 11.93
N GLU A 93 2.06 -25.90 11.72
CA GLU A 93 3.22 -25.96 10.84
C GLU A 93 2.87 -25.42 9.44
N GLY A 94 3.75 -24.58 8.88
CA GLY A 94 3.53 -23.91 7.59
C GLY A 94 2.72 -22.61 7.66
N SER A 95 2.16 -22.23 8.82
CA SER A 95 1.52 -20.92 8.98
C SER A 95 2.55 -19.78 8.98
N TRP A 96 2.26 -18.72 8.23
CA TRP A 96 3.00 -17.46 8.34
C TRP A 96 2.62 -16.71 9.63
N THR A 97 3.55 -15.89 10.13
CA THR A 97 3.36 -15.05 11.33
C THR A 97 3.28 -13.59 10.94
N GLY A 98 2.39 -12.87 11.62
CA GLY A 98 2.14 -11.45 11.47
C GLY A 98 1.28 -11.12 10.25
N ALA A 99 0.40 -10.13 10.36
CA ALA A 99 -0.44 -9.72 9.24
C ALA A 99 -1.04 -8.32 9.38
N ILE A 100 -1.46 -7.79 8.24
CA ILE A 100 -2.60 -6.87 8.15
C ILE A 100 -3.86 -7.74 8.03
N SER A 101 -4.79 -7.63 8.98
CA SER A 101 -6.07 -8.32 8.95
C SER A 101 -7.14 -7.44 8.33
N LEU A 102 -7.58 -7.78 7.12
CA LEU A 102 -8.60 -7.04 6.39
C LEU A 102 -9.99 -7.49 6.78
N SER A 103 -10.80 -6.56 7.31
CA SER A 103 -12.15 -6.84 7.78
C SER A 103 -13.00 -7.54 6.72
N PRO A 104 -13.86 -8.50 7.11
CA PRO A 104 -14.72 -9.21 6.17
C PRO A 104 -15.72 -8.28 5.48
N ASN A 105 -16.39 -8.81 4.48
CA ASN A 105 -17.63 -8.22 3.97
C ASN A 105 -18.77 -8.43 5.03
N ASP A 106 -19.71 -7.47 5.19
CA ASP A 106 -20.81 -7.44 6.20
C ASP A 106 -21.87 -8.56 6.07
N GLY A 107 -21.49 -9.76 5.64
CA GLY A 107 -22.30 -10.98 5.82
C GLY A 107 -23.66 -11.05 5.11
N LYS A 108 -24.11 -10.04 4.37
CA LYS A 108 -25.48 -10.03 3.79
C LYS A 108 -25.63 -10.90 2.55
N LEU A 109 -24.53 -11.26 1.88
CA LEU A 109 -24.50 -12.27 0.82
C LEU A 109 -23.19 -13.06 0.92
N SER A 110 -23.29 -14.39 0.79
CA SER A 110 -22.14 -15.31 0.77
C SER A 110 -21.03 -14.77 -0.13
N TYR A 111 -19.82 -14.60 0.41
CA TYR A 111 -18.61 -14.14 -0.30
C TYR A 111 -18.87 -12.99 -1.26
N GLY A 112 -19.38 -11.87 -0.74
CA GLY A 112 -19.36 -10.54 -1.35
C GLY A 112 -19.65 -10.42 -2.86
N GLY A 113 -20.66 -9.63 -3.22
CA GLY A 113 -21.07 -9.47 -4.62
C GLY A 113 -20.05 -8.72 -5.49
N ASP A 114 -20.55 -8.15 -6.59
CA ASP A 114 -19.77 -7.35 -7.54
C ASP A 114 -19.29 -6.00 -6.97
N ASN A 115 -19.48 -5.77 -5.66
CA ASN A 115 -19.00 -4.61 -4.94
C ASN A 115 -18.31 -5.05 -3.63
N PRO A 116 -17.00 -5.35 -3.68
CA PRO A 116 -16.18 -5.60 -2.50
C PRO A 116 -16.19 -4.42 -1.53
N ILE A 117 -16.75 -4.63 -0.34
CA ILE A 117 -16.90 -3.61 0.71
C ILE A 117 -16.14 -3.94 2.01
N GLY A 118 -15.37 -5.04 2.04
CA GLY A 118 -14.52 -5.34 3.19
C GLY A 118 -13.35 -4.36 3.34
N GLY A 119 -12.57 -4.57 4.40
CA GLY A 119 -11.31 -3.86 4.61
C GLY A 119 -10.32 -4.09 3.46
N GLY A 120 -9.36 -3.20 3.29
CA GLY A 120 -8.46 -3.25 2.15
C GLY A 120 -7.09 -2.63 2.41
N ILE A 121 -6.23 -2.72 1.40
CA ILE A 121 -5.01 -1.92 1.30
C ILE A 121 -4.94 -1.20 -0.03
N MET A 122 -4.24 -0.07 -0.06
CA MET A 122 -3.91 0.70 -1.24
C MET A 122 -2.41 0.99 -1.28
N LEU A 123 -1.86 0.99 -2.48
CA LEU A 123 -0.47 1.28 -2.79
C LEU A 123 -0.46 2.39 -3.85
N GLN A 124 0.30 3.44 -3.57
CA GLN A 124 0.52 4.58 -4.47
C GLN A 124 2.00 4.57 -4.90
N LEU A 125 2.24 4.17 -6.15
CA LEU A 125 3.53 3.72 -6.64
C LEU A 125 4.04 4.63 -7.77
N PRO A 126 5.36 4.91 -7.85
CA PRO A 126 5.93 5.70 -8.94
C PRO A 126 5.90 4.95 -10.29
N ASP A 127 6.02 3.63 -10.24
CA ASP A 127 5.84 2.66 -11.32
C ASP A 127 5.82 1.25 -10.74
N ILE A 128 5.54 0.22 -11.55
CA ILE A 128 5.51 -1.18 -11.12
C ILE A 128 6.34 -2.04 -12.07
N ALA A 129 7.30 -2.77 -11.52
CA ALA A 129 8.01 -3.85 -12.20
C ALA A 129 7.39 -5.21 -11.85
N GLU A 130 7.27 -5.51 -10.55
CA GLU A 130 6.73 -6.77 -10.05
C GLU A 130 5.90 -6.54 -8.80
N TYR A 131 4.73 -7.17 -8.69
CA TYR A 131 3.85 -7.05 -7.53
C TYR A 131 3.29 -8.42 -7.15
N SER A 132 3.47 -8.81 -5.88
CA SER A 132 2.95 -10.07 -5.33
C SER A 132 2.52 -9.92 -3.87
N LEU A 133 1.59 -10.77 -3.46
CA LEU A 133 1.06 -10.81 -2.10
C LEU A 133 1.08 -12.23 -1.54
N ALA A 134 1.34 -12.35 -0.24
CA ALA A 134 1.17 -13.57 0.53
C ALA A 134 -0.09 -13.42 1.38
N LEU A 135 -1.09 -14.26 1.11
CA LEU A 135 -2.43 -14.16 1.67
C LEU A 135 -2.80 -15.44 2.41
N SER A 136 -3.57 -15.31 3.49
CA SER A 136 -4.28 -16.45 4.06
C SER A 136 -5.64 -16.08 4.63
N THR A 137 -6.53 -17.04 4.80
CA THR A 137 -7.81 -16.88 5.47
C THR A 137 -8.21 -18.19 6.16
N GLU A 138 -9.25 -18.16 6.98
CA GLU A 138 -9.81 -19.39 7.58
C GLU A 138 -10.16 -20.41 6.49
N ASN A 139 -10.21 -21.72 6.82
CA ASN A 139 -10.41 -22.87 5.93
C ASN A 139 -11.48 -22.69 4.82
N ASP A 140 -11.17 -21.89 3.82
CA ASP A 140 -12.10 -21.33 2.85
C ASP A 140 -11.35 -20.74 1.63
N LEU A 141 -12.12 -20.20 0.69
CA LEU A 141 -11.67 -19.56 -0.54
C LEU A 141 -11.18 -18.13 -0.28
N ILE A 142 -10.19 -17.71 -1.07
CA ILE A 142 -9.74 -16.32 -1.10
C ILE A 142 -10.52 -15.57 -2.18
N CYS A 143 -11.31 -14.58 -1.76
CA CYS A 143 -12.09 -13.68 -2.60
C CYS A 143 -11.76 -12.22 -2.23
N LEU A 144 -11.52 -11.39 -3.24
CA LEU A 144 -11.18 -9.97 -3.10
C LEU A 144 -11.52 -9.20 -4.37
N GLY A 145 -11.62 -7.88 -4.27
CA GLY A 145 -11.58 -6.98 -5.43
C GLY A 145 -10.18 -6.43 -5.65
N LEU A 146 -9.71 -6.43 -6.89
CA LEU A 146 -8.52 -5.72 -7.34
C LEU A 146 -8.94 -4.51 -8.16
N TYR A 147 -8.39 -3.35 -7.80
CA TYR A 147 -8.64 -2.07 -8.41
C TYR A 147 -7.31 -1.42 -8.81
N GLY A 148 -7.36 -0.54 -9.80
CA GLY A 148 -6.22 0.32 -10.07
C GLY A 148 -6.50 1.48 -11.01
N SER A 149 -5.49 2.35 -11.14
CA SER A 149 -5.50 3.53 -12.00
C SER A 149 -4.08 3.88 -12.45
N GLU A 150 -3.95 4.57 -13.59
CA GLU A 150 -2.75 5.35 -13.89
C GLU A 150 -2.79 6.65 -13.07
N GLY A 151 -1.68 6.98 -12.42
CA GLY A 151 -1.59 8.12 -11.52
C GLY A 151 -1.67 7.76 -10.04
N ILE A 152 -1.40 8.77 -9.21
CA ILE A 152 -1.60 8.72 -7.76
C ILE A 152 -2.96 9.34 -7.47
N VAL A 153 -3.94 8.49 -7.19
CA VAL A 153 -5.35 8.88 -7.04
C VAL A 153 -5.95 8.23 -5.79
N PRO A 154 -7.04 8.77 -5.22
CA PRO A 154 -7.78 8.07 -4.19
C PRO A 154 -8.48 6.82 -4.75
N ILE A 155 -8.88 5.89 -3.87
CA ILE A 155 -9.53 4.64 -4.28
C ILE A 155 -10.81 4.84 -5.12
N ASN A 156 -11.56 5.93 -4.87
CA ASN A 156 -12.81 6.20 -5.60
C ASN A 156 -12.59 6.49 -7.09
N ASP A 157 -11.37 6.85 -7.48
CA ASP A 157 -10.98 7.09 -8.87
C ASP A 157 -10.32 5.85 -9.51
N CYS A 158 -10.18 4.75 -8.77
CA CYS A 158 -9.66 3.49 -9.29
C CYS A 158 -10.72 2.71 -10.06
N SER A 159 -10.33 2.15 -11.20
CA SER A 159 -11.16 1.22 -11.98
C SER A 159 -11.04 -0.21 -11.44
N VAL A 160 -12.13 -0.97 -11.50
CA VAL A 160 -12.14 -2.39 -11.20
C VAL A 160 -11.29 -3.14 -12.25
N ILE A 161 -10.30 -3.90 -11.79
CA ILE A 161 -9.51 -4.81 -12.64
C ILE A 161 -10.13 -6.20 -12.59
N GLN A 162 -10.34 -6.75 -11.39
CA GLN A 162 -10.91 -8.09 -11.24
C GLN A 162 -11.66 -8.21 -9.91
N ILE A 163 -12.79 -8.90 -9.94
CA ILE A 163 -13.54 -9.26 -8.73
C ILE A 163 -13.54 -10.78 -8.60
N TYR A 164 -12.94 -11.25 -7.52
CA TYR A 164 -12.98 -12.64 -7.12
C TYR A 164 -14.11 -12.82 -6.11
N THR A 165 -15.10 -13.67 -6.42
CA THR A 165 -16.33 -13.85 -5.64
C THR A 165 -16.81 -15.31 -5.67
N LYS A 166 -17.67 -15.66 -4.72
CA LYS A 166 -18.41 -16.92 -4.71
C LYS A 166 -19.88 -16.67 -4.39
N MET A 167 -20.67 -16.36 -5.42
CA MET A 167 -22.10 -16.05 -5.34
C MET A 167 -22.95 -17.18 -5.96
N GLY A 168 -23.57 -18.01 -5.12
CA GLY A 168 -24.37 -19.16 -5.57
C GLY A 168 -23.53 -20.11 -6.43
N TRP A 169 -23.92 -20.26 -7.70
CA TRP A 169 -23.21 -21.01 -8.73
C TRP A 169 -21.98 -20.30 -9.34
N ILE A 170 -21.83 -18.99 -9.17
CA ILE A 170 -20.65 -18.24 -9.62
C ILE A 170 -19.53 -18.47 -8.61
N ASN A 171 -18.40 -19.01 -9.07
CA ASN A 171 -17.22 -19.23 -8.26
C ASN A 171 -15.99 -18.78 -9.04
N THR A 172 -15.63 -17.52 -8.87
CA THR A 172 -14.43 -16.89 -9.44
C THR A 172 -13.43 -16.59 -8.32
N ALA A 173 -13.28 -17.49 -7.35
CA ALA A 173 -12.28 -17.31 -6.28
C ALA A 173 -10.87 -17.10 -6.85
N LEU A 174 -10.08 -16.24 -6.20
CA LEU A 174 -8.67 -16.05 -6.54
C LEU A 174 -7.91 -17.34 -6.30
N ALA A 175 -8.16 -17.96 -5.15
CA ALA A 175 -7.60 -19.24 -4.78
C ALA A 175 -8.63 -20.09 -4.04
N LYS A 176 -8.62 -21.40 -4.31
CA LYS A 176 -9.47 -22.39 -3.62
C LYS A 176 -8.71 -23.12 -2.49
N VAL A 177 -7.86 -22.36 -1.81
CA VAL A 177 -6.99 -22.78 -0.72
C VAL A 177 -6.91 -21.65 0.29
N SER A 178 -6.53 -21.98 1.52
CA SER A 178 -6.53 -21.04 2.65
C SER A 178 -5.24 -20.26 2.81
N GLN A 179 -4.16 -20.67 2.14
CA GLN A 179 -2.89 -19.95 2.07
C GLN A 179 -2.45 -19.87 0.60
N PHE A 180 -2.13 -18.68 0.11
CA PHE A 180 -1.82 -18.46 -1.30
C PHE A 180 -0.84 -17.31 -1.51
N LYS A 181 0.19 -17.55 -2.34
CA LYS A 181 1.03 -16.49 -2.90
C LYS A 181 0.48 -16.06 -4.25
N TRP A 182 -0.06 -14.85 -4.32
CA TRP A 182 -0.55 -14.26 -5.55
C TRP A 182 0.58 -13.50 -6.23
N ASN A 183 1.19 -14.12 -7.23
CA ASN A 183 2.28 -13.52 -8.00
C ASN A 183 1.76 -12.76 -9.22
N ASP A 184 2.58 -11.83 -9.72
CA ASP A 184 2.36 -11.12 -10.98
C ASP A 184 1.02 -10.37 -11.06
N ILE A 185 0.61 -9.72 -9.96
CA ILE A 185 -0.67 -9.01 -9.85
C ILE A 185 -0.80 -7.92 -10.93
N GLN A 186 0.31 -7.29 -11.32
CA GLN A 186 0.37 -6.30 -12.39
C GLN A 186 -0.03 -6.83 -13.77
N ASN A 187 -0.07 -8.15 -13.95
CA ASN A 187 -0.48 -8.81 -15.19
C ASN A 187 -1.97 -9.22 -15.20
N VAL A 188 -2.68 -9.03 -14.09
CA VAL A 188 -4.12 -9.32 -14.03
C VAL A 188 -4.87 -8.31 -14.89
N THR A 189 -5.72 -8.82 -15.79
CA THR A 189 -6.49 -8.00 -16.73
C THR A 189 -7.99 -8.08 -16.44
N ASN A 190 -8.66 -6.95 -16.63
CA ASN A 190 -10.10 -6.89 -16.71
C ASN A 190 -10.58 -7.60 -17.98
N LYS A 191 -11.50 -8.56 -17.83
CA LYS A 191 -11.98 -9.40 -18.93
C LYS A 191 -12.81 -8.65 -19.97
N THR A 192 -13.39 -7.51 -19.60
CA THR A 192 -14.30 -6.74 -20.45
C THR A 192 -13.55 -5.73 -21.31
N ASN A 193 -12.58 -5.02 -20.73
CA ASN A 193 -11.88 -3.92 -21.39
C ASN A 193 -10.35 -4.07 -21.44
N SER A 194 -9.81 -5.21 -20.99
CA SER A 194 -8.37 -5.49 -20.95
C SER A 194 -7.53 -4.55 -20.08
N PHE A 195 -8.16 -3.69 -19.27
CA PHE A 195 -7.45 -2.81 -18.34
C PHE A 195 -6.64 -3.63 -17.32
N LYS A 196 -5.43 -3.17 -17.03
CA LYS A 196 -4.52 -3.72 -16.02
C LYS A 196 -3.69 -2.58 -15.43
N LEU A 197 -2.96 -2.87 -14.34
CA LEU A 197 -2.04 -1.91 -13.75
C LEU A 197 -0.99 -1.47 -14.80
N PRO A 198 -0.72 -0.16 -14.97
CA PRO A 198 0.38 0.32 -15.80
C PRO A 198 1.72 -0.23 -15.32
N THR A 199 2.58 -0.63 -16.26
CA THR A 199 3.88 -1.28 -15.97
C THR A 199 5.04 -0.61 -16.70
N ALA A 200 4.78 0.51 -17.38
CA ALA A 200 5.84 1.28 -18.01
C ALA A 200 6.62 2.10 -16.96
N LYS A 201 7.93 2.25 -17.16
CA LYS A 201 8.79 3.07 -16.29
C LYS A 201 8.24 4.49 -16.15
N GLY A 202 8.24 5.01 -14.92
CA GLY A 202 7.80 6.38 -14.62
C GLY A 202 6.30 6.63 -14.83
N LYS A 203 5.51 5.58 -15.08
CA LYS A 203 4.05 5.66 -15.04
C LYS A 203 3.58 5.33 -13.65
N SER A 204 3.20 6.36 -12.90
CA SER A 204 2.67 6.17 -11.56
C SER A 204 1.37 5.37 -11.59
N VAL A 205 1.13 4.62 -10.51
CA VAL A 205 0.03 3.68 -10.40
C VAL A 205 -0.54 3.73 -9.01
N THR A 206 -1.87 3.73 -8.93
CA THR A 206 -2.57 3.36 -7.72
C THR A 206 -3.09 1.95 -7.88
N SER A 207 -2.78 1.06 -6.93
CA SER A 207 -3.38 -0.26 -6.83
C SER A 207 -4.09 -0.36 -5.49
N ALA A 208 -5.31 -0.86 -5.49
CA ALA A 208 -6.03 -1.14 -4.26
C ALA A 208 -6.64 -2.53 -4.31
N MET A 209 -6.80 -3.13 -3.13
CA MET A 209 -7.57 -4.34 -2.98
C MET A 209 -8.49 -4.25 -1.78
N ARG A 210 -9.64 -4.92 -1.87
CA ARG A 210 -10.60 -5.05 -0.77
C ARG A 210 -11.01 -6.50 -0.58
N ASN A 211 -11.10 -6.91 0.67
CA ASN A 211 -11.60 -8.22 1.03
C ASN A 211 -13.05 -8.38 0.52
N ASN A 212 -13.32 -9.51 -0.11
CA ASN A 212 -14.64 -9.87 -0.63
C ASN A 212 -15.14 -11.21 -0.06
N SER A 213 -14.49 -11.69 1.01
CA SER A 213 -14.85 -12.89 1.74
C SER A 213 -15.66 -12.57 3.00
N LYS A 214 -16.32 -13.60 3.54
CA LYS A 214 -17.04 -13.54 4.82
C LYS A 214 -16.10 -13.60 6.05
N TYR A 215 -14.84 -13.95 5.83
CA TYR A 215 -13.81 -14.05 6.85
C TYR A 215 -12.77 -12.94 6.67
N PRO A 216 -12.04 -12.57 7.72
CA PRO A 216 -10.87 -11.74 7.59
C PRO A 216 -9.89 -12.32 6.56
N LEU A 217 -9.35 -11.47 5.71
CA LEU A 217 -8.28 -11.81 4.79
C LEU A 217 -6.98 -11.28 5.38
N LEU A 218 -6.05 -12.18 5.66
CA LEU A 218 -4.74 -11.82 6.19
C LEU A 218 -3.80 -11.54 5.02
N VAL A 219 -3.12 -10.39 5.08
CA VAL A 219 -1.98 -10.07 4.22
C VAL A 219 -0.73 -10.22 5.07
N GLN A 220 0.07 -11.25 4.81
CA GLN A 220 1.28 -11.55 5.60
C GLN A 220 2.57 -11.06 4.97
N GLY A 221 2.56 -10.81 3.67
CA GLY A 221 3.74 -10.28 3.01
C GLY A 221 3.42 -9.64 1.68
N ILE A 222 4.27 -8.69 1.31
CA ILE A 222 4.21 -7.97 0.04
C ILE A 222 5.58 -8.05 -0.61
N ARG A 223 5.63 -8.47 -1.87
CA ARG A 223 6.84 -8.38 -2.70
C ARG A 223 6.56 -7.38 -3.81
N LEU A 224 7.30 -6.28 -3.82
CA LEU A 224 7.04 -5.18 -4.72
C LEU A 224 8.33 -4.56 -5.21
N PHE A 225 8.52 -4.61 -6.53
CA PHE A 225 9.64 -4.00 -7.21
C PHE A 225 9.16 -2.88 -8.11
N THR A 226 9.91 -1.79 -8.13
CA THR A 226 9.71 -0.62 -8.98
C THR A 226 10.93 -0.43 -9.88
N TYR A 227 10.78 0.32 -10.95
CA TYR A 227 11.90 0.79 -11.76
C TYR A 227 12.45 2.13 -11.26
N THR A 228 11.65 2.86 -10.48
CA THR A 228 12.04 4.11 -9.82
C THR A 228 12.34 3.83 -8.35
N GLN A 229 13.58 4.11 -7.92
CA GLN A 229 13.95 4.03 -6.52
C GLN A 229 13.20 5.09 -5.72
N THR A 230 12.52 4.66 -4.66
CA THR A 230 11.86 5.55 -3.71
C THR A 230 12.66 5.67 -2.43
N GLU A 231 12.44 6.73 -1.67
CA GLU A 231 12.95 6.82 -0.32
C GLU A 231 12.36 5.73 0.57
N TYR A 232 13.17 5.27 1.53
CA TYR A 232 12.76 4.31 2.54
C TYR A 232 12.38 5.06 3.83
N PRO A 233 11.30 4.66 4.52
CA PRO A 233 10.96 5.26 5.81
C PRO A 233 12.14 5.07 6.76
N ALA A 234 12.61 6.16 7.38
CA ALA A 234 13.73 6.07 8.30
C ALA A 234 13.39 5.10 9.44
N GLY A 235 14.12 3.98 9.54
CA GLY A 235 14.17 3.19 10.77
C GLY A 235 14.79 4.06 11.86
N GLY A 236 14.14 4.17 13.02
CA GLY A 236 14.37 5.21 14.02
C GLY A 236 15.84 5.68 14.21
N ALA A 237 16.14 6.86 13.68
CA ALA A 237 17.05 7.90 14.16
C ALA A 237 16.98 9.08 13.17
N SER A 238 17.10 10.30 13.68
CA SER A 238 16.63 11.57 13.09
C SER A 238 17.15 11.99 11.71
N VAL A 239 16.22 12.59 10.95
CA VAL A 239 16.28 13.80 10.09
C VAL A 239 17.32 13.86 8.96
N GLY A 240 16.78 13.85 7.73
CA GLY A 240 17.20 14.79 6.69
C GLY A 240 15.91 15.35 6.06
N GLU A 241 15.62 16.63 6.28
CA GLU A 241 14.70 17.36 5.41
C GLU A 241 15.21 17.22 3.98
N ILE A 242 14.47 16.54 3.12
CA ILE A 242 14.73 16.58 1.68
C ILE A 242 13.95 17.77 1.16
N GLY A 243 14.72 18.84 0.90
CA GLY A 243 14.23 20.08 0.35
C GLY A 243 13.47 19.82 -0.93
N MET A 244 12.19 20.19 -0.94
CA MET A 244 11.60 20.67 -2.19
C MET A 244 12.37 21.94 -2.56
N GLU A 245 12.88 22.01 -3.78
CA GLU A 245 13.49 23.22 -4.38
C GLU A 245 12.43 24.34 -4.57
N ASP A 246 11.72 24.69 -3.51
CA ASP A 246 10.75 25.78 -3.43
C ASP A 246 11.17 26.88 -2.44
N SER A 247 12.30 26.68 -1.74
CA SER A 247 12.85 27.65 -0.77
C SER A 247 13.32 28.97 -1.41
N ASN A 248 13.40 29.04 -2.74
CA ASN A 248 13.70 30.24 -3.53
C ASN A 248 12.50 30.82 -4.29
N ALA A 249 11.29 30.28 -4.11
CA ALA A 249 10.10 30.89 -4.69
C ALA A 249 9.82 32.27 -4.05
N PRO A 250 9.21 33.23 -4.79
CA PRO A 250 8.81 34.51 -4.23
C PRO A 250 7.88 34.33 -3.03
N VAL A 251 8.09 35.13 -1.98
CA VAL A 251 7.22 35.15 -0.81
C VAL A 251 5.97 35.96 -1.15
N GLU A 252 4.81 35.39 -0.87
CA GLU A 252 3.51 36.04 -1.03
C GLU A 252 2.75 36.03 0.30
N PHE A 253 2.05 37.12 0.62
CA PHE A 253 1.19 37.22 1.79
C PHE A 253 -0.27 37.33 1.39
N PHE A 254 -1.15 36.71 2.17
CA PHE A 254 -2.59 36.78 2.02
C PHE A 254 -3.25 37.12 3.36
N ASN A 255 -4.32 37.90 3.33
CA ASN A 255 -5.16 38.10 4.50
C ASN A 255 -6.03 36.86 4.78
N MET A 256 -6.75 36.86 5.91
CA MET A 256 -7.61 35.73 6.31
C MET A 256 -8.82 35.46 5.39
N GLN A 257 -9.07 36.33 4.40
CA GLN A 257 -10.09 36.15 3.37
C GLN A 257 -9.50 35.66 2.04
N GLY A 258 -8.19 35.36 2.00
CA GLY A 258 -7.50 34.88 0.80
C GLY A 258 -7.11 35.98 -0.20
N VAL A 259 -7.16 37.25 0.18
CA VAL A 259 -6.73 38.38 -0.67
C VAL A 259 -5.24 38.61 -0.51
N LYS A 260 -4.51 38.69 -1.64
CA LYS A 260 -3.07 38.98 -1.66
C LYS A 260 -2.78 40.38 -1.12
N VAL A 261 -1.80 40.51 -0.23
CA VAL A 261 -1.38 41.75 0.46
C VAL A 261 0.14 41.84 0.51
N SER A 262 0.71 42.99 0.90
CA SER A 262 2.16 43.19 0.95
C SER A 262 2.84 42.51 2.15
N GLY A 263 2.15 42.45 3.30
CA GLY A 263 2.71 41.90 4.53
C GLY A 263 3.65 42.86 5.28
N ASP A 264 3.59 44.16 5.01
CA ASP A 264 4.46 45.14 5.68
C ASP A 264 3.89 45.66 7.01
N GLU A 265 2.58 45.49 7.23
CA GLU A 265 1.88 45.99 8.40
C GLU A 265 1.76 44.91 9.50
N PRO A 266 1.72 45.30 10.80
CA PRO A 266 1.44 44.37 11.88
C PRO A 266 0.07 43.70 11.71
N GLY A 267 0.04 42.37 11.81
CA GLY A 267 -1.17 41.62 11.55
C GLY A 267 -0.96 40.12 11.41
N LEU A 268 -2.07 39.42 11.20
CA LEU A 268 -2.10 37.98 11.00
C LEU A 268 -2.30 37.67 9.51
N TYR A 269 -1.38 36.89 8.95
CA TYR A 269 -1.32 36.60 7.52
C TYR A 269 -1.12 35.12 7.24
N ILE A 270 -1.46 34.72 6.01
CA ILE A 270 -1.02 33.47 5.40
C ILE A 270 0.19 33.81 4.51
N ARG A 271 1.37 33.30 4.85
CA ARG A 271 2.60 33.40 4.07
C ARG A 271 2.73 32.17 3.20
N ARG A 272 2.91 32.37 1.90
CA ARG A 272 3.17 31.31 0.93
C ARG A 272 4.54 31.50 0.32
N GLN A 273 5.30 30.41 0.23
CA GLN A 273 6.56 30.35 -0.50
C GLN A 273 6.63 29.02 -1.25
N GLY A 274 6.42 29.05 -2.56
CA GLY A 274 6.28 27.84 -3.38
C GLY A 274 5.04 27.04 -2.99
N SER A 275 5.24 25.76 -2.65
CA SER A 275 4.24 24.84 -2.07
C SER A 275 4.03 24.98 -0.57
N LYS A 276 4.91 25.71 0.16
CA LYS A 276 4.79 25.89 1.61
C LYS A 276 3.81 27.02 1.92
N VAL A 277 2.84 26.73 2.80
CA VAL A 277 1.84 27.69 3.31
C VAL A 277 1.88 27.67 4.83
N GLU A 278 2.04 28.84 5.46
CA GLU A 278 2.10 28.96 6.91
C GLU A 278 1.38 30.22 7.41
N LYS A 279 0.84 30.15 8.63
CA LYS A 279 0.17 31.27 9.28
C LYS A 279 1.19 32.05 10.10
N VAL A 280 1.40 33.33 9.79
CA VAL A 280 2.40 34.18 10.43
C VAL A 280 1.77 35.40 11.09
N ILE A 281 2.35 35.82 12.21
CA ILE A 281 2.02 37.09 12.87
C ILE A 281 3.20 38.02 12.64
N ILE A 282 2.94 39.12 11.94
CA ILE A 282 3.88 40.23 11.77
C ILE A 282 3.59 41.19 12.92
N LYS A 283 4.62 41.51 13.70
CA LYS A 283 4.53 42.32 14.92
C LYS A 283 4.88 43.78 14.64
#